data_AF-A0A3B5QFZ1-F1
#
_entry.id   AF-A0A3B5QFZ1-F1
#
_cell.length_a   1.000
_cell.length_b   1.000
_cell.length_c   1.000
_cell.angle_alpha   90.00
_cell.angle_beta   90.00
_cell.angle_gamma   90.00
#
_symmetry.space_group_name_H-M   'P 1'
#
loop_
_entity.id
_entity.type
_entity.pdbx_description
1 polymer ?
#
loop_
_entity_poly.entity_id
_entity_poly.type
_entity_poly.pdbx_seq_one_letter_code
_entity_poly.pdbx_strand_id
1 'polypeptide(L)'
;MRRRSRKKSAVLGVLLLVTVLYYFYPFEFLLTGLTRSPPKQLSWQVERLVSKESWAEQGDYLPLNVSYQLLAGTPSTQQKFLTIGMSSVKRKKGSYLVPTLQSLFSQSSPEERSSMVVVVLIADFDVRWVTSTVREINSTFASELDRGQLLAIHVTQKWYPPLTGLKRNYDDAPDRVSFRSKQNVDYAFLIHYSAGLGQYYLQLEDDVFSAQNFLTTIRRHIEEQNTKKGTWAMLEFSALGYIGKLYKSSDLPLLARFLFLFYQEMPCDWLMSHFRQLMTQRETILFKPSLFQHMGTFSSFQGTYNKLKDKNFEEGLYTNPSAEVYSNISTYQKNFPKLAWAPGEGFFWGRSPERGDHLTVVFQEPVVVTGILVETGSGGKDLLDSGQVELGQDVLTAAIKSCKTFQSLGAFMNGKFEMREVDKLRGSASSCLRISVTAGQKDWVIVRKIRITTKSSAS
;
A
#
# COMPACT_ATOMS: atom_id res chain seq x y z
N MET A 1 48.24 73.57 -27.12
CA MET A 1 47.17 73.00 -26.26
C MET A 1 45.91 72.69 -27.06
N ARG A 2 45.73 71.49 -27.66
CA ARG A 2 44.44 71.14 -28.33
C ARG A 2 44.19 69.63 -28.50
N ARG A 3 44.88 68.76 -27.73
CA ARG A 3 44.73 67.29 -27.80
C ARG A 3 43.95 66.67 -26.63
N ARG A 4 43.63 67.43 -25.57
CA ARG A 4 42.95 66.92 -24.37
C ARG A 4 41.41 67.01 -24.41
N SER A 5 40.83 67.75 -25.37
CA SER A 5 39.37 67.97 -25.45
C SER A 5 38.62 66.87 -26.21
N ARG A 6 39.21 66.25 -27.25
CA ARG A 6 38.52 65.23 -28.07
C ARG A 6 38.30 63.89 -27.34
N LYS A 7 39.18 63.54 -26.38
CA LYS A 7 39.03 62.29 -25.60
C LYS A 7 37.86 62.34 -24.60
N LYS A 8 37.55 63.52 -24.04
CA LYS A 8 36.41 63.66 -23.10
C LYS A 8 35.06 63.56 -23.83
N SER A 9 34.96 64.11 -25.03
CA SER A 9 33.73 64.04 -25.85
C SER A 9 33.43 62.62 -26.34
N ALA A 10 34.45 61.84 -26.70
CA ALA A 10 34.28 60.45 -27.13
C ALA A 10 33.85 59.54 -25.96
N VAL A 11 34.42 59.74 -24.77
CA VAL A 11 34.04 58.96 -23.58
C VAL A 11 32.60 59.28 -23.14
N LEU A 12 32.18 60.54 -23.23
CA LEU A 12 30.81 60.94 -22.92
C LEU A 12 29.79 60.37 -23.92
N GLY A 13 30.14 60.32 -25.21
CA GLY A 13 29.30 59.73 -26.26
C GLY A 13 29.13 58.22 -26.10
N VAL A 14 30.18 57.49 -25.70
CA VAL A 14 30.11 56.04 -25.43
C VAL A 14 29.29 55.75 -24.17
N LEU A 15 29.45 56.55 -23.11
CA LEU A 15 28.64 56.40 -21.89
C LEU A 15 27.15 56.63 -22.14
N LEU A 16 26.80 57.66 -22.93
CA LEU A 16 25.41 57.94 -23.34
C LEU A 16 24.81 56.79 -24.16
N LEU A 17 25.56 56.23 -25.12
CA LEU A 17 25.15 55.07 -25.92
C LEU A 17 24.93 53.82 -25.06
N VAL A 18 25.81 53.56 -24.09
CA VAL A 18 25.67 52.42 -23.18
C VAL A 18 24.48 52.58 -22.24
N THR A 19 24.22 53.79 -21.72
CA THR A 19 23.01 54.04 -20.90
C THR A 19 21.72 53.95 -21.71
N VAL A 20 21.71 54.42 -22.96
CA VAL A 20 20.55 54.30 -23.86
C VAL A 20 20.30 52.83 -24.21
N LEU A 21 21.34 52.07 -24.54
CA LEU A 21 21.22 50.62 -24.80
C LEU A 21 20.74 49.86 -23.57
N TYR A 22 21.18 50.22 -22.36
CA TYR A 22 20.72 49.61 -21.12
C TYR A 22 19.26 49.97 -20.76
N TYR A 23 18.80 51.16 -21.16
CA TYR A 23 17.43 51.62 -20.94
C TYR A 23 16.42 51.00 -21.92
N PHE A 24 16.85 50.69 -23.16
CA PHE A 24 16.01 50.06 -24.18
C PHE A 24 16.13 48.52 -24.22
N TYR A 25 17.19 47.94 -23.65
CA TYR A 25 17.35 46.49 -23.51
C TYR A 25 17.66 46.13 -22.06
N PRO A 26 16.63 45.80 -21.25
CA PRO A 26 16.84 45.24 -19.93
C PRO A 26 17.70 43.97 -20.05
N PHE A 27 18.57 43.76 -19.07
CA PHE A 27 19.50 42.62 -18.93
C PHE A 27 18.84 41.22 -19.05
N GLU A 28 17.50 41.14 -19.12
CA GLU A 28 16.76 39.92 -19.44
C GLU A 28 16.98 39.40 -20.87
N PHE A 29 17.39 40.24 -21.83
CA PHE A 29 17.56 39.80 -23.22
C PHE A 29 18.91 39.11 -23.51
N LEU A 30 19.90 39.19 -22.60
CA LEU A 30 21.21 38.53 -22.77
C LEU A 30 21.30 37.14 -22.11
N LEU A 31 20.30 36.74 -21.32
CA LEU A 31 20.21 35.42 -20.68
C LEU A 31 19.36 34.41 -21.48
N THR A 32 18.72 34.84 -22.56
CA THR A 32 17.88 34.00 -23.43
C THR A 32 18.67 33.05 -24.35
N GLY A 33 20.02 33.09 -24.30
CA GLY A 33 20.90 32.25 -25.11
C GLY A 33 21.45 30.98 -24.44
N LEU A 34 21.18 30.75 -23.14
CA LEU A 34 21.73 29.59 -22.40
C LEU A 34 20.69 28.79 -21.58
N THR A 35 19.41 29.04 -21.79
CA THR A 35 18.36 28.19 -21.21
C THR A 35 18.16 26.97 -22.09
N ARG A 36 18.60 25.80 -21.59
CA ARG A 36 18.10 24.48 -22.02
C ARG A 36 16.61 24.59 -22.32
N SER A 37 16.22 24.13 -23.50
CA SER A 37 14.83 24.00 -23.91
C SER A 37 13.98 23.46 -22.76
N PRO A 38 12.77 24.02 -22.50
CA PRO A 38 11.84 23.39 -21.58
C PRO A 38 11.62 21.94 -22.06
N PRO A 39 11.48 20.96 -21.15
CA PRO A 39 11.26 19.59 -21.55
C PRO A 39 10.05 19.56 -22.47
N LYS A 40 10.23 19.03 -23.69
CA LYS A 40 9.14 18.84 -24.66
C LYS A 40 7.98 18.18 -23.95
N GLN A 41 6.89 18.94 -23.78
CA GLN A 41 5.66 18.43 -23.21
C GLN A 41 5.05 17.45 -24.22
N LEU A 42 5.38 16.16 -24.05
CA LEU A 42 4.82 15.08 -24.85
C LEU A 42 3.37 14.86 -24.39
N SER A 43 2.42 15.56 -25.03
CA SER A 43 1.00 15.28 -24.84
C SER A 43 0.63 14.07 -25.69
N TRP A 44 0.73 12.88 -25.11
CA TRP A 44 0.11 11.69 -25.69
C TRP A 44 -1.38 11.71 -25.34
N GLN A 45 -2.24 11.90 -26.35
CA GLN A 45 -3.62 11.43 -26.23
C GLN A 45 -3.55 9.91 -26.25
N VAL A 46 -3.57 9.28 -25.07
CA VAL A 46 -3.70 7.83 -24.97
C VAL A 46 -5.08 7.48 -25.49
N GLU A 47 -5.17 6.90 -26.69
CA GLU A 47 -6.35 6.18 -27.13
C GLU A 47 -6.62 5.10 -26.09
N ARG A 48 -7.66 5.31 -25.29
CA ARG A 48 -7.98 4.40 -24.20
C ARG A 48 -8.49 3.11 -24.81
N LEU A 49 -7.99 1.99 -24.29
CA LEU A 49 -8.66 0.70 -24.40
C LEU A 49 -9.92 0.78 -23.52
N VAL A 50 -10.93 1.54 -23.96
CA VAL A 50 -12.19 1.68 -23.25
C VAL A 50 -12.84 0.30 -23.25
N SER A 51 -12.93 -0.30 -22.07
CA SER A 51 -13.62 -1.59 -21.93
C SER A 51 -15.06 -1.41 -22.38
N LYS A 52 -15.44 -2.16 -23.43
CA LYS A 52 -16.82 -2.23 -23.93
C LYS A 52 -17.78 -2.85 -22.90
N GLU A 53 -17.30 -3.32 -21.74
CA GLU A 53 -18.14 -3.93 -20.70
C GLU A 53 -18.82 -2.88 -19.81
N SER A 54 -18.28 -1.66 -19.73
CA SER A 54 -18.86 -0.60 -18.89
C SER A 54 -19.99 0.12 -19.61
N TRP A 55 -21.22 -0.01 -19.11
CA TRP A 55 -22.37 0.75 -19.62
C TRP A 55 -22.17 2.28 -19.48
N ALA A 56 -21.37 2.72 -18.50
CA ALA A 56 -21.08 4.15 -18.28
C ALA A 56 -20.26 4.76 -19.43
N GLU A 57 -19.57 3.93 -20.22
CA GLU A 57 -18.78 4.33 -21.39
C GLU A 57 -19.56 4.12 -22.71
N GLN A 58 -20.60 3.28 -22.73
CA GLN A 58 -21.30 2.88 -23.96
C GLN A 58 -22.26 3.94 -24.53
N GLY A 59 -22.70 4.92 -23.74
CA GLY A 59 -23.76 5.84 -24.15
C GLY A 59 -23.55 7.32 -23.85
N ASP A 60 -22.32 7.72 -23.51
CA ASP A 60 -21.95 9.11 -23.22
C ASP A 60 -22.87 9.82 -22.20
N TYR A 61 -23.54 9.06 -21.33
CA TYR A 61 -24.55 9.58 -20.41
C TYR A 61 -23.94 10.44 -19.28
N LEU A 62 -22.67 10.21 -18.95
CA LEU A 62 -21.94 10.89 -17.88
C LEU A 62 -20.51 11.21 -18.35
N PRO A 63 -20.29 12.18 -19.26
CA PRO A 63 -18.96 12.45 -19.78
C PRO A 63 -18.02 12.93 -18.65
N LEU A 64 -16.83 12.33 -18.56
CA LEU A 64 -15.76 12.79 -17.69
C LEU A 64 -14.59 13.29 -18.56
N ASN A 65 -14.74 14.51 -19.07
CA ASN A 65 -13.78 15.10 -20.00
C ASN A 65 -12.57 15.65 -19.24
N VAL A 66 -11.44 14.96 -19.34
CA VAL A 66 -10.17 15.35 -18.74
C VAL A 66 -9.03 14.94 -19.66
N SER A 67 -8.04 15.83 -19.82
CA SER A 67 -6.81 15.55 -20.55
C SER A 67 -5.67 15.30 -19.57
N TYR A 68 -4.93 14.22 -19.84
CA TYR A 68 -3.82 13.75 -19.05
C TYR A 68 -2.50 14.08 -19.73
N GLN A 69 -1.50 14.42 -18.93
CA GLN A 69 -0.11 14.54 -19.36
C GLN A 69 0.64 13.32 -18.86
N LEU A 70 1.22 12.56 -19.78
CA LEU A 70 2.16 11.50 -19.44
C LEU A 70 3.54 12.14 -19.22
N LEU A 71 3.98 12.19 -17.96
CA LEU A 71 5.23 12.84 -17.57
C LEU A 71 6.42 11.87 -17.59
N ALA A 72 6.19 10.57 -17.36
CA ALA A 72 7.21 9.53 -17.46
C ALA A 72 6.60 8.13 -17.70
N GLY A 73 7.39 7.24 -18.31
CA GLY A 73 7.01 5.86 -18.62
C GLY A 73 6.32 5.71 -19.98
N THR A 74 6.21 4.46 -20.45
CA THR A 74 5.52 4.13 -21.71
C THR A 74 4.34 3.20 -21.44
N PRO A 75 3.09 3.60 -21.75
CA PRO A 75 1.92 2.75 -21.58
C PRO A 75 2.06 1.44 -22.38
N SER A 76 1.73 0.32 -21.75
CA SER A 76 1.69 -0.97 -22.44
C SER A 76 0.46 -1.05 -23.34
N THR A 77 0.61 -1.67 -24.52
CA THR A 77 -0.51 -2.01 -25.41
C THR A 77 -1.28 -3.25 -24.95
N GLN A 78 -0.72 -4.01 -24.01
CA GLN A 78 -1.34 -5.21 -23.45
C GLN A 78 -1.92 -4.89 -22.08
N GLN A 79 -3.16 -5.30 -21.86
CA GLN A 79 -3.79 -5.23 -20.55
C GLN A 79 -3.03 -6.10 -19.54
N LYS A 80 -2.68 -5.52 -18.39
CA LYS A 80 -2.03 -6.21 -17.28
C LYS A 80 -3.04 -6.95 -16.40
N PHE A 81 -2.57 -7.75 -15.45
CA PHE A 81 -3.48 -8.34 -14.47
C PHE A 81 -3.95 -7.27 -13.47
N LEU A 82 -3.03 -6.49 -12.92
CA LEU A 82 -3.32 -5.46 -11.92
C LEU A 82 -2.79 -4.08 -12.31
N THR A 83 -3.64 -3.07 -12.22
CA THR A 83 -3.21 -1.67 -12.16
C THR A 83 -3.19 -1.22 -10.70
N ILE A 84 -2.09 -0.63 -10.25
CA ILE A 84 -1.98 -0.04 -8.91
C ILE A 84 -2.00 1.48 -9.07
N GLY A 85 -3.02 2.14 -8.55
CA GLY A 85 -3.13 3.59 -8.61
C GLY A 85 -2.76 4.25 -7.29
N MET A 86 -1.95 5.31 -7.34
CA MET A 86 -1.75 6.23 -6.22
C MET A 86 -1.67 7.70 -6.69
N SER A 87 -2.01 8.63 -5.81
CA SER A 87 -1.86 10.07 -6.03
C SER A 87 -0.84 10.62 -5.05
N SER A 88 0.01 11.55 -5.51
CA SER A 88 0.99 12.22 -4.66
C SER A 88 0.89 13.73 -4.78
N VAL A 89 0.91 14.41 -3.64
CA VAL A 89 0.86 15.88 -3.51
C VAL A 89 2.03 16.36 -2.65
N LYS A 90 2.39 17.64 -2.78
CA LYS A 90 3.48 18.23 -2.01
C LYS A 90 3.15 18.22 -0.52
N ARG A 91 3.95 17.51 0.26
CA ARG A 91 3.90 17.55 1.72
C ARG A 91 4.77 18.69 2.26
N LYS A 92 4.42 19.20 3.45
CA LYS A 92 5.28 20.14 4.19
C LYS A 92 6.56 19.48 4.72
N LYS A 93 6.52 18.16 4.96
CA LYS A 93 7.61 17.40 5.60
C LYS A 93 7.90 16.13 4.81
N GLY A 94 9.01 16.14 4.06
CA GLY A 94 9.51 14.99 3.30
C GLY A 94 8.58 14.51 2.18
N SER A 95 8.95 13.39 1.56
CA SER A 95 8.17 12.67 0.56
C SER A 95 8.24 11.18 0.87
N TYR A 96 7.12 10.47 0.76
CA TYR A 96 7.07 9.01 0.94
C TYR A 96 6.90 8.26 -0.38
N LEU A 97 6.69 8.97 -1.49
CA LEU A 97 6.40 8.36 -2.79
C LEU A 97 7.50 7.41 -3.25
N VAL A 98 8.77 7.85 -3.19
CA VAL A 98 9.91 7.00 -3.58
C VAL A 98 10.02 5.76 -2.68
N PRO A 99 10.00 5.87 -1.33
CA PRO A 99 9.94 4.70 -0.46
C PRO A 99 8.77 3.74 -0.76
N THR A 100 7.57 4.26 -1.03
CA THR A 100 6.40 3.46 -1.39
C THR A 100 6.62 2.69 -2.69
N LEU A 101 7.10 3.35 -3.73
CA LEU A 101 7.41 2.72 -5.02
C LEU A 101 8.54 1.69 -4.88
N GLN A 102 9.59 2.01 -4.11
CA GLN A 102 10.67 1.07 -3.79
C GLN A 102 10.13 -0.18 -3.09
N SER A 103 9.24 -0.01 -2.11
CA SER A 103 8.58 -1.14 -1.44
C SER A 103 7.82 -1.99 -2.45
N LEU A 104 6.94 -1.40 -3.27
CA LEU A 104 6.12 -2.16 -4.22
C LEU A 104 6.98 -2.98 -5.19
N PHE A 105 8.02 -2.39 -5.76
CA PHE A 105 8.86 -3.12 -6.71
C PHE A 105 9.77 -4.13 -6.00
N SER A 106 10.47 -3.75 -4.93
CA SER A 106 11.38 -4.67 -4.21
C SER A 106 10.66 -5.88 -3.59
N GLN A 107 9.41 -5.70 -3.20
CA GLN A 107 8.58 -6.75 -2.62
C GLN A 107 7.87 -7.61 -3.66
N SER A 108 8.02 -7.31 -4.95
CA SER A 108 7.44 -8.08 -6.05
C SER A 108 8.46 -8.89 -6.83
N SER A 109 8.09 -10.14 -7.12
CA SER A 109 8.84 -11.02 -8.01
C SER A 109 8.89 -10.49 -9.45
N PRO A 110 9.82 -10.94 -10.29
CA PRO A 110 9.86 -10.59 -11.71
C PRO A 110 8.54 -10.87 -12.45
N GLU A 111 7.86 -11.97 -12.12
CA GLU A 111 6.56 -12.37 -12.69
C GLU A 111 5.44 -11.44 -12.23
N GLU A 112 5.47 -10.99 -10.97
CA GLU A 112 4.50 -10.01 -10.49
C GLU A 112 4.69 -8.67 -11.20
N ARG A 113 5.93 -8.19 -11.28
CA ARG A 113 6.25 -6.93 -11.95
C ARG A 113 5.86 -6.92 -13.43
N SER A 114 5.98 -8.05 -14.13
CA SER A 114 5.54 -8.14 -15.53
C SER A 114 4.01 -8.16 -15.70
N SER A 115 3.31 -8.59 -14.65
CA SER A 115 1.85 -8.72 -14.57
C SER A 115 1.13 -7.48 -14.03
N MET A 116 1.85 -6.43 -13.62
CA MET A 116 1.25 -5.21 -13.07
C MET A 116 1.79 -3.92 -13.70
N VAL A 117 1.03 -2.85 -13.55
CA VAL A 117 1.47 -1.48 -13.85
C VAL A 117 1.10 -0.57 -12.68
N VAL A 118 2.05 0.24 -12.23
CA VAL A 118 1.84 1.27 -11.20
C VAL A 118 1.60 2.61 -11.90
N VAL A 119 0.50 3.28 -11.59
CA VAL A 119 0.14 4.61 -12.11
C VAL A 119 0.17 5.60 -10.97
N VAL A 120 1.04 6.61 -11.09
CA VAL A 120 1.19 7.69 -10.13
C VAL A 120 0.63 8.97 -10.72
N LEU A 121 -0.45 9.50 -10.14
CA LEU A 121 -0.90 10.85 -10.42
C LEU A 121 -0.09 11.84 -9.57
N ILE A 122 0.76 12.64 -10.23
CA ILE A 122 1.47 13.76 -9.60
C ILE A 122 0.47 14.92 -9.51
N ALA A 123 -0.25 15.01 -8.40
CA ALA A 123 -1.49 15.79 -8.29
C ALA A 123 -1.30 17.20 -7.72
N ASP A 124 -0.08 17.71 -7.56
CA ASP A 124 0.14 19.07 -7.08
C ASP A 124 0.07 20.11 -8.20
N PHE A 125 -0.29 21.36 -7.86
CA PHE A 125 -0.32 22.47 -8.82
C PHE A 125 1.01 23.24 -8.87
N ASP A 126 1.92 23.03 -7.92
CA ASP A 126 3.27 23.60 -7.95
C ASP A 126 4.13 22.92 -9.03
N VAL A 127 4.23 23.57 -10.19
CA VAL A 127 5.00 23.10 -11.36
C VAL A 127 6.45 22.77 -11.02
N ARG A 128 7.08 23.50 -10.08
CA ARG A 128 8.46 23.22 -9.68
C ARG A 128 8.54 21.90 -8.94
N TRP A 129 7.60 21.67 -8.01
CA TRP A 129 7.50 20.41 -7.28
C TRP A 129 7.18 19.24 -8.23
N VAL A 130 6.21 19.39 -9.14
CA VAL A 130 5.89 18.39 -10.16
C VAL A 130 7.14 18.00 -10.95
N THR A 131 7.88 18.99 -11.43
CA THR A 131 9.10 18.76 -12.22
C THR A 131 10.19 18.07 -11.41
N SER A 132 10.40 18.46 -10.14
CA SER A 132 11.39 17.78 -9.28
C SER A 132 11.03 16.34 -8.99
N THR A 133 9.75 16.07 -8.68
CA THR A 133 9.27 14.72 -8.38
C THR A 133 9.41 13.80 -9.59
N VAL A 134 9.08 14.28 -10.79
CA VAL A 134 9.26 13.49 -12.02
C VAL A 134 10.73 13.21 -12.33
N ARG A 135 11.64 14.16 -12.06
CA ARG A 135 13.09 13.91 -12.21
C ARG A 135 13.57 12.82 -11.25
N GLU A 136 13.12 12.85 -10.01
CA GLU A 136 13.45 11.85 -8.99
C GLU A 136 12.90 10.46 -9.36
N ILE A 137 11.67 10.39 -9.88
CA ILE A 137 11.09 9.14 -10.41
C ILE A 137 11.92 8.61 -11.58
N ASN A 138 12.25 9.47 -12.56
CA ASN A 138 13.06 9.08 -13.71
C ASN A 138 14.45 8.55 -13.32
N SER A 139 15.11 9.18 -12.34
CA SER A 139 16.43 8.71 -11.90
C SER A 139 16.38 7.41 -11.10
N THR A 140 15.30 7.19 -10.34
CA THR A 140 15.21 6.07 -9.39
C THR A 140 14.60 4.81 -10.00
N PHE A 141 13.68 4.95 -10.95
CA PHE A 141 12.87 3.84 -11.50
C PHE A 141 12.98 3.74 -13.03
N ALA A 142 14.14 4.08 -13.61
CA ALA A 142 14.34 4.08 -15.05
C ALA A 142 13.96 2.74 -15.71
N SER A 143 14.36 1.61 -15.12
CA SER A 143 14.02 0.27 -15.64
C SER A 143 12.51 0.00 -15.63
N GLU A 144 11.81 0.34 -14.55
CA GLU A 144 10.37 0.15 -14.42
C GLU A 144 9.59 1.04 -15.41
N LEU A 145 10.06 2.27 -15.63
CA LEU A 145 9.48 3.19 -16.62
C LEU A 145 9.65 2.68 -18.05
N ASP A 146 10.86 2.22 -18.40
CA ASP A 146 11.19 1.69 -19.73
C ASP A 146 10.42 0.40 -20.04
N ARG A 147 10.17 -0.44 -19.03
CA ARG A 147 9.38 -1.67 -19.15
C ARG A 147 7.87 -1.45 -19.12
N GLY A 148 7.40 -0.20 -18.99
CA GLY A 148 5.98 0.12 -18.86
C GLY A 148 5.33 -0.41 -17.57
N GLN A 149 6.12 -0.60 -16.52
CA GLN A 149 5.69 -1.06 -15.19
C GLN A 149 5.35 0.11 -14.26
N LEU A 150 5.84 1.32 -14.56
CA LEU A 150 5.53 2.55 -13.86
C LEU A 150 5.12 3.63 -14.87
N LEU A 151 4.06 4.36 -14.56
CA LEU A 151 3.61 5.54 -15.32
C LEU A 151 3.44 6.70 -14.35
N ALA A 152 4.02 7.86 -14.68
CA ALA A 152 3.78 9.11 -13.98
C ALA A 152 2.90 10.00 -14.85
N ILE A 153 1.72 10.35 -14.35
CA ILE A 153 0.75 11.19 -15.06
C ILE A 153 0.46 12.47 -14.27
N HIS A 154 -0.05 13.48 -14.96
CA HIS A 154 -0.48 14.74 -14.36
C HIS A 154 -1.74 15.27 -15.03
N VAL A 155 -2.58 15.95 -14.23
CA VAL A 155 -3.74 16.69 -14.70
C VAL A 155 -3.59 18.14 -14.28
N THR A 156 -3.61 19.04 -15.25
CA THR A 156 -3.49 20.48 -15.00
C THR A 156 -4.73 21.03 -14.30
N GLN A 157 -4.55 22.06 -13.45
CA GLN A 157 -5.61 22.69 -12.67
C GLN A 157 -6.86 23.08 -13.48
N LYS A 158 -6.73 23.43 -14.76
CA LYS A 158 -7.86 23.80 -15.63
C LYS A 158 -8.93 22.71 -15.78
N TRP A 159 -8.59 21.45 -15.53
CA TRP A 159 -9.53 20.32 -15.61
C TRP A 159 -10.20 20.03 -14.27
N TYR A 160 -9.77 20.65 -13.18
CA TYR A 160 -10.40 20.48 -11.87
C TYR A 160 -11.67 21.33 -11.80
N PRO A 161 -12.74 20.82 -11.14
CA PRO A 161 -13.88 21.65 -10.79
C PRO A 161 -13.48 22.68 -9.71
N PRO A 162 -14.35 23.65 -9.37
CA PRO A 162 -14.05 24.62 -8.32
C PRO A 162 -13.63 23.94 -7.01
N LEU A 163 -12.47 24.32 -6.47
CA LEU A 163 -11.93 23.83 -5.20
C LEU A 163 -12.07 24.85 -4.05
N THR A 164 -12.81 25.93 -4.30
CA THR A 164 -13.12 27.01 -3.36
C THR A 164 -14.63 27.26 -3.37
N GLY A 165 -15.17 27.88 -2.32
CA GLY A 165 -16.62 28.07 -2.20
C GLY A 165 -17.40 26.76 -2.05
N LEU A 166 -16.74 25.72 -1.54
CA LEU A 166 -17.30 24.38 -1.38
C LEU A 166 -18.33 24.31 -0.25
N LYS A 167 -19.28 23.39 -0.38
CA LYS A 167 -20.25 23.09 0.69
C LYS A 167 -19.53 22.66 1.97
N ARG A 168 -19.93 23.25 3.11
CA ARG A 168 -19.38 22.89 4.41
C ARG A 168 -20.24 21.80 5.05
N ASN A 169 -19.84 20.56 4.80
CA ASN A 169 -20.38 19.39 5.48
C ASN A 169 -19.44 18.98 6.62
N TYR A 170 -19.98 18.36 7.68
CA TYR A 170 -19.25 17.76 8.81
C TYR A 170 -18.40 18.71 9.68
N ASP A 171 -18.74 20.00 9.68
CA ASP A 171 -18.07 21.06 10.48
C ASP A 171 -16.55 21.16 10.23
N ASP A 172 -16.11 20.76 9.05
CA ASP A 172 -14.71 20.87 8.65
C ASP A 172 -14.29 22.33 8.42
N ALA A 173 -13.04 22.63 8.78
CA ALA A 173 -12.39 23.88 8.42
C ALA A 173 -12.31 24.03 6.88
N PRO A 174 -12.38 25.25 6.31
CA PRO A 174 -12.50 25.45 4.86
C PRO A 174 -11.36 24.81 4.07
N ASP A 175 -10.14 24.85 4.60
CA ASP A 175 -8.96 24.24 3.99
C ASP A 175 -9.03 22.72 4.00
N ARG A 176 -9.60 22.10 5.04
CA ARG A 176 -9.86 20.65 5.09
C ARG A 176 -10.90 20.24 4.06
N VAL A 177 -11.97 21.03 3.90
CA VAL A 177 -12.98 20.80 2.84
C VAL A 177 -12.33 20.85 1.46
N SER A 178 -11.56 21.90 1.15
CA SER A 178 -10.82 22.01 -0.10
C SER A 178 -9.85 20.83 -0.32
N PHE A 179 -9.15 20.41 0.73
CA PHE A 179 -8.23 19.28 0.65
C PHE A 179 -8.95 17.96 0.33
N ARG A 180 -9.97 17.58 1.09
CA ARG A 180 -10.71 16.33 0.87
C ARG A 180 -11.44 16.33 -0.48
N SER A 181 -11.96 17.48 -0.90
CA SER A 181 -12.64 17.61 -2.19
C SER A 181 -11.68 17.52 -3.37
N LYS A 182 -10.49 18.12 -3.25
CA LYS A 182 -9.44 17.93 -4.25
C LYS A 182 -9.01 16.45 -4.33
N GLN A 183 -8.83 15.79 -3.18
CA GLN A 183 -8.45 14.38 -3.14
C GLN A 183 -9.47 13.46 -3.83
N ASN A 184 -10.77 13.71 -3.67
CA ASN A 184 -11.81 13.01 -4.43
C ASN A 184 -11.61 13.16 -5.95
N VAL A 185 -11.31 14.37 -6.42
CA VAL A 185 -11.06 14.63 -7.85
C VAL A 185 -9.76 13.97 -8.32
N ASP A 186 -8.70 14.03 -7.50
CA ASP A 186 -7.43 13.36 -7.80
C ASP A 186 -7.65 11.86 -8.03
N TYR A 187 -8.38 11.19 -7.13
CA TYR A 187 -8.69 9.77 -7.27
C TYR A 187 -9.68 9.48 -8.39
N ALA A 188 -10.67 10.33 -8.62
CA ALA A 188 -11.54 10.20 -9.79
C ALA A 188 -10.72 10.18 -11.10
N PHE A 189 -9.80 11.13 -11.27
CA PHE A 189 -8.96 11.21 -12.47
C PHE A 189 -7.98 10.04 -12.58
N LEU A 190 -7.36 9.63 -11.48
CA LEU A 190 -6.46 8.48 -11.44
C LEU A 190 -7.18 7.17 -11.81
N ILE A 191 -8.33 6.90 -11.20
CA ILE A 191 -9.14 5.71 -11.44
C ILE A 191 -9.62 5.69 -12.90
N HIS A 192 -10.08 6.85 -13.39
CA HIS A 192 -10.51 7.01 -14.77
C HIS A 192 -9.40 6.75 -15.79
N TYR A 193 -8.18 7.24 -15.55
CA TYR A 193 -7.03 6.94 -16.41
C TYR A 193 -6.66 5.45 -16.37
N SER A 194 -6.81 4.84 -15.21
CA SER A 194 -6.41 3.44 -14.96
C SER A 194 -7.38 2.42 -15.56
N ALA A 195 -8.59 2.84 -15.94
CA ALA A 195 -9.60 1.99 -16.55
C ALA A 195 -9.08 1.37 -17.85
N GLY A 196 -9.06 0.03 -17.90
CA GLY A 196 -8.62 -0.75 -19.06
C GLY A 196 -7.13 -1.11 -19.07
N LEU A 197 -6.28 -0.47 -18.26
CA LEU A 197 -4.84 -0.80 -18.18
C LEU A 197 -4.58 -2.17 -17.55
N GLY A 198 -5.49 -2.62 -16.67
CA GLY A 198 -5.43 -3.91 -15.99
C GLY A 198 -6.80 -4.57 -15.92
N GLN A 199 -6.85 -5.86 -15.59
CA GLN A 199 -8.13 -6.55 -15.32
C GLN A 199 -8.74 -6.09 -13.99
N TYR A 200 -7.88 -5.82 -13.01
CA TYR A 200 -8.22 -5.29 -11.70
C TYR A 200 -7.47 -3.99 -11.41
N TYR A 201 -8.01 -3.21 -10.48
CA TYR A 201 -7.39 -1.97 -9.99
C TYR A 201 -7.28 -1.98 -8.48
N LEU A 202 -6.11 -1.63 -7.96
CA LEU A 202 -5.84 -1.48 -6.54
C LEU A 202 -5.56 -0.01 -6.22
N GLN A 203 -6.38 0.59 -5.37
CA GLN A 203 -6.14 1.92 -4.83
C GLN A 203 -5.13 1.86 -3.68
N LEU A 204 -4.07 2.66 -3.77
CA LEU A 204 -3.09 2.89 -2.70
C LEU A 204 -2.88 4.39 -2.43
N GLU A 205 -2.20 4.66 -1.32
CA GLU A 205 -1.60 5.96 -1.00
C GLU A 205 -0.14 6.02 -1.44
N ASP A 206 0.49 7.19 -1.37
CA ASP A 206 1.91 7.35 -1.67
C ASP A 206 2.81 7.21 -0.42
N ASP A 207 2.27 6.73 0.71
CA ASP A 207 2.97 6.50 1.97
C ASP A 207 2.66 5.14 2.60
N VAL A 208 2.74 4.09 1.78
CA VAL A 208 2.48 2.70 2.16
C VAL A 208 3.66 1.78 1.91
N PHE A 209 3.86 0.86 2.83
CA PHE A 209 4.72 -0.30 2.69
C PHE A 209 3.89 -1.52 2.29
N SER A 210 4.43 -2.37 1.43
CA SER A 210 3.75 -3.55 0.89
C SER A 210 4.33 -4.84 1.46
N ALA A 211 3.49 -5.84 1.68
CA ALA A 211 3.92 -7.20 1.96
C ALA A 211 4.63 -7.81 0.75
N GLN A 212 5.52 -8.78 1.00
CA GLN A 212 6.22 -9.50 -0.05
C GLN A 212 5.24 -10.39 -0.85
N ASN A 213 5.41 -10.43 -2.17
CA ASN A 213 4.56 -11.14 -3.13
C ASN A 213 3.05 -10.84 -2.96
N PHE A 214 2.74 -9.57 -2.70
CA PHE A 214 1.35 -9.14 -2.45
C PHE A 214 0.44 -9.43 -3.66
N LEU A 215 0.94 -9.32 -4.89
CA LEU A 215 0.13 -9.51 -6.10
C LEU A 215 -0.32 -10.96 -6.26
N THR A 216 0.58 -11.91 -5.98
CA THR A 216 0.28 -13.34 -5.97
C THR A 216 -0.80 -13.65 -4.92
N THR A 217 -0.68 -13.03 -3.75
CA THR A 217 -1.67 -13.19 -2.68
C THR A 217 -3.03 -12.61 -3.08
N ILE A 218 -3.05 -11.42 -3.70
CA ILE A 218 -4.26 -10.80 -4.25
C ILE A 218 -4.90 -11.70 -5.30
N ARG A 219 -4.13 -12.23 -6.26
CA ARG A 219 -4.62 -13.11 -7.33
C ARG A 219 -5.32 -14.34 -6.76
N ARG A 220 -4.67 -15.05 -5.84
CA ARG A 220 -5.25 -16.21 -5.16
C ARG A 220 -6.55 -15.84 -4.44
N HIS A 221 -6.55 -14.71 -3.73
CA HIS A 221 -7.75 -14.30 -2.99
C HIS A 221 -8.93 -13.96 -3.92
N ILE A 222 -8.66 -13.31 -5.06
CA ILE A 222 -9.68 -13.06 -6.09
C ILE A 222 -10.26 -14.39 -6.59
N GLU A 223 -9.41 -15.37 -6.91
CA GLU A 223 -9.84 -16.71 -7.34
C GLU A 223 -10.71 -17.38 -6.27
N GLU A 224 -10.29 -17.36 -5.01
CA GLU A 224 -11.06 -17.86 -3.87
C GLU A 224 -12.44 -17.18 -3.76
N GLN A 225 -12.51 -15.84 -3.85
CA GLN A 225 -13.80 -15.13 -3.77
C GLN A 225 -14.69 -15.44 -4.98
N ASN A 226 -14.12 -15.59 -6.17
CA ASN A 226 -14.87 -15.90 -7.39
C ASN A 226 -15.45 -17.33 -7.39
N THR A 227 -14.95 -18.24 -6.55
CA THR A 227 -15.55 -19.57 -6.35
C THR A 227 -16.78 -19.55 -5.44
N LYS A 228 -16.97 -18.49 -4.65
CA LYS A 228 -18.12 -18.38 -3.72
C LYS A 228 -19.38 -17.96 -4.48
N LYS A 229 -20.54 -18.28 -3.91
CA LYS A 229 -21.83 -17.81 -4.44
C LYS A 229 -21.97 -16.30 -4.17
N GLY A 230 -22.05 -15.51 -5.23
CA GLY A 230 -22.28 -14.06 -5.16
C GLY A 230 -21.24 -13.27 -5.95
N THR A 231 -21.52 -11.99 -6.17
CA THR A 231 -20.57 -11.04 -6.74
C THR A 231 -20.01 -10.13 -5.65
N TRP A 232 -18.81 -9.61 -5.88
CA TRP A 232 -18.20 -8.58 -5.05
C TRP A 232 -17.92 -7.34 -5.90
N ALA A 233 -18.05 -6.17 -5.27
CA ALA A 233 -17.76 -4.86 -5.81
C ALA A 233 -16.38 -4.35 -5.34
N MET A 234 -15.97 -4.71 -4.13
CA MET A 234 -14.70 -4.30 -3.55
C MET A 234 -14.12 -5.36 -2.63
N LEU A 235 -12.84 -5.69 -2.80
CA LEU A 235 -12.05 -6.46 -1.83
C LEU A 235 -11.06 -5.53 -1.12
N GLU A 236 -10.81 -5.76 0.16
CA GLU A 236 -9.97 -4.88 0.98
C GLU A 236 -8.74 -5.63 1.48
N PHE A 237 -7.54 -5.11 1.20
CA PHE A 237 -6.25 -5.66 1.64
C PHE A 237 -5.57 -4.81 2.73
N SER A 238 -6.26 -3.76 3.19
CA SER A 238 -6.00 -3.04 4.44
C SER A 238 -7.33 -2.56 5.03
N ALA A 239 -7.40 -2.54 6.36
CA ALA A 239 -8.51 -1.95 7.11
C ALA A 239 -8.44 -0.41 7.16
N LEU A 240 -7.36 0.21 6.66
CA LEU A 240 -7.14 1.65 6.72
C LEU A 240 -7.73 2.38 5.51
N GLY A 241 -8.70 3.27 5.76
CA GLY A 241 -9.17 4.28 4.80
C GLY A 241 -9.41 3.71 3.40
N TYR A 242 -8.73 4.27 2.40
CA TYR A 242 -8.76 3.86 0.99
C TYR A 242 -7.50 3.06 0.57
N ILE A 243 -6.67 2.63 1.52
CA ILE A 243 -5.52 1.79 1.25
C ILE A 243 -6.00 0.37 0.92
N GLY A 244 -5.45 -0.19 -0.16
CA GLY A 244 -5.62 -1.60 -0.50
C GLY A 244 -7.04 -1.94 -0.95
N LYS A 245 -7.77 -0.99 -1.56
CA LYS A 245 -9.12 -1.24 -2.08
C LYS A 245 -9.03 -1.72 -3.52
N LEU A 246 -9.45 -2.95 -3.75
CA LEU A 246 -9.41 -3.62 -5.04
C LEU A 246 -10.79 -3.60 -5.71
N TYR A 247 -10.80 -3.26 -6.99
CA TYR A 247 -11.98 -3.22 -7.85
C TYR A 247 -11.72 -3.96 -9.16
N LYS A 248 -12.79 -4.39 -9.84
CA LYS A 248 -12.72 -4.84 -11.23
C LYS A 248 -12.54 -3.64 -12.14
N SER A 249 -11.76 -3.79 -13.20
CA SER A 249 -11.55 -2.67 -14.12
C SER A 249 -12.83 -2.22 -14.82
N SER A 250 -13.81 -3.12 -14.98
CA SER A 250 -15.14 -2.82 -15.54
C SER A 250 -15.91 -1.77 -14.73
N ASP A 251 -15.64 -1.68 -13.42
CA ASP A 251 -16.40 -0.81 -12.50
C ASP A 251 -15.75 0.58 -12.35
N LEU A 252 -14.50 0.74 -12.79
CA LEU A 252 -13.74 2.00 -12.63
C LEU A 252 -14.37 3.20 -13.33
N PRO A 253 -14.93 3.08 -14.55
CA PRO A 253 -15.65 4.20 -15.16
C PRO A 253 -16.76 4.76 -14.27
N LEU A 254 -17.54 3.89 -13.62
CA LEU A 254 -18.62 4.31 -12.73
C LEU A 254 -18.07 4.84 -11.40
N LEU A 255 -17.07 4.17 -10.81
CA LEU A 255 -16.43 4.61 -9.56
C LEU A 255 -15.77 5.99 -9.70
N ALA A 256 -15.05 6.24 -10.79
CA ALA A 256 -14.43 7.54 -11.05
C ALA A 256 -15.48 8.66 -11.10
N ARG A 257 -16.58 8.43 -11.83
CA ARG A 257 -17.70 9.38 -11.92
C ARG A 257 -18.38 9.56 -10.58
N PHE A 258 -18.56 8.49 -9.81
CA PHE A 258 -19.12 8.58 -8.46
C PHE A 258 -18.29 9.48 -7.55
N LEU A 259 -16.97 9.28 -7.50
CA LEU A 259 -16.06 10.14 -6.72
C LEU A 259 -16.07 11.58 -7.23
N PHE A 260 -16.11 11.78 -8.55
CA PHE A 260 -16.16 13.11 -9.16
C PHE A 260 -17.48 13.83 -8.85
N LEU A 261 -18.63 13.17 -8.96
CA LEU A 261 -19.95 13.77 -8.74
C LEU A 261 -20.14 14.18 -7.28
N PHE A 262 -19.65 13.37 -6.34
CA PHE A 262 -19.79 13.61 -4.91
C PHE A 262 -18.56 14.27 -4.26
N TYR A 263 -17.67 14.87 -5.05
CA TYR A 263 -16.38 15.38 -4.56
C TYR A 263 -16.52 16.44 -3.44
N GLN A 264 -17.60 17.21 -3.42
CA GLN A 264 -17.87 18.21 -2.39
C GLN A 264 -18.51 17.60 -1.13
N GLU A 265 -19.18 16.46 -1.28
CA GLU A 265 -20.13 15.98 -0.28
C GLU A 265 -19.43 15.33 0.90
N MET A 266 -18.49 14.40 0.67
CA MET A 266 -17.80 13.69 1.75
C MET A 266 -16.38 13.22 1.35
N PRO A 267 -15.53 12.83 2.31
CA PRO A 267 -14.22 12.22 2.03
C PRO A 267 -14.27 10.95 1.14
N CYS A 268 -13.18 10.64 0.45
CA CYS A 268 -13.11 9.54 -0.51
C CYS A 268 -13.26 8.15 0.12
N ASP A 269 -12.76 7.91 1.34
CA ASP A 269 -12.94 6.66 2.08
C ASP A 269 -14.43 6.36 2.31
N TRP A 270 -15.20 7.39 2.66
CA TRP A 270 -16.63 7.25 2.87
C TRP A 270 -17.36 6.99 1.55
N LEU A 271 -17.03 7.75 0.51
CA LEU A 271 -17.59 7.52 -0.83
C LEU A 271 -17.32 6.11 -1.33
N MET A 272 -16.09 5.61 -1.19
CA MET A 272 -15.74 4.24 -1.58
C MET A 272 -16.56 3.19 -0.79
N SER A 273 -16.77 3.40 0.51
CA SER A 273 -17.65 2.53 1.30
C SER A 273 -19.11 2.61 0.84
N HIS A 274 -19.61 3.78 0.46
CA HIS A 274 -20.97 3.94 -0.06
C HIS A 274 -21.12 3.30 -1.44
N PHE A 275 -20.13 3.45 -2.32
CA PHE A 275 -20.10 2.79 -3.63
C PHE A 275 -20.23 1.27 -3.48
N ARG A 276 -19.46 0.65 -2.57
CA ARG A 276 -19.56 -0.79 -2.26
C ARG A 276 -20.98 -1.20 -1.87
N GLN A 277 -21.63 -0.44 -0.99
CA GLN A 277 -23.00 -0.70 -0.55
C GLN A 277 -24.02 -0.55 -1.70
N LEU A 278 -23.87 0.48 -2.53
CA LEU A 278 -24.73 0.71 -3.70
C LEU A 278 -24.57 -0.39 -4.75
N MET A 279 -23.37 -0.97 -4.88
CA MET A 279 -23.11 -2.15 -5.70
C MET A 279 -23.57 -3.45 -5.05
N THR A 280 -24.48 -3.38 -4.07
CA THR A 280 -25.14 -4.47 -3.35
C THR A 280 -24.22 -5.32 -2.46
N GLN A 281 -22.98 -4.89 -2.23
CA GLN A 281 -22.08 -5.52 -1.25
C GLN A 281 -22.17 -4.80 0.10
N ARG A 282 -23.02 -5.32 1.01
CA ARG A 282 -23.18 -4.76 2.37
C ARG A 282 -21.95 -5.01 3.25
N GLU A 283 -21.49 -6.25 3.27
CA GLU A 283 -20.38 -6.68 4.12
C GLU A 283 -19.02 -6.32 3.52
N THR A 284 -18.10 -5.98 4.41
CA THR A 284 -16.70 -5.77 4.03
C THR A 284 -16.01 -7.11 3.84
N ILE A 285 -15.36 -7.32 2.70
CA ILE A 285 -14.52 -8.49 2.44
C ILE A 285 -13.07 -8.08 2.65
N LEU A 286 -12.64 -8.11 3.91
CA LEU A 286 -11.28 -7.75 4.33
C LEU A 286 -10.40 -9.00 4.37
N PHE A 287 -9.32 -9.00 3.60
CA PHE A 287 -8.27 -10.00 3.64
C PHE A 287 -7.36 -9.80 4.85
N LYS A 288 -7.07 -10.89 5.58
CA LYS A 288 -6.11 -10.93 6.68
C LYS A 288 -5.02 -12.00 6.44
N PRO A 289 -3.76 -11.74 6.81
CA PRO A 289 -3.24 -10.45 7.28
C PRO A 289 -3.27 -9.38 6.20
N SER A 290 -3.32 -8.11 6.59
CA SER A 290 -3.31 -6.99 5.64
C SER A 290 -1.99 -6.97 4.85
N LEU A 291 -2.07 -6.62 3.57
CA LEU A 291 -0.92 -6.60 2.66
C LEU A 291 -0.24 -5.24 2.56
N PHE A 292 -0.86 -4.19 3.13
CA PHE A 292 -0.36 -2.83 3.04
C PHE A 292 -0.38 -2.14 4.41
N GLN A 293 0.67 -1.40 4.70
CA GLN A 293 0.85 -0.68 5.95
C GLN A 293 1.18 0.78 5.68
N HIS A 294 0.34 1.67 6.18
CA HIS A 294 0.66 3.09 6.22
C HIS A 294 1.97 3.35 6.99
N MET A 295 2.94 3.95 6.33
CA MET A 295 4.26 4.32 6.85
C MET A 295 4.43 5.84 7.02
N GLY A 296 3.49 6.64 6.51
CA GLY A 296 3.48 8.09 6.67
C GLY A 296 3.45 8.53 8.13
N THR A 297 4.48 9.24 8.59
CA THR A 297 4.48 9.82 9.96
C THR A 297 3.86 11.21 10.00
N PHE A 298 3.73 11.88 8.85
CA PHE A 298 3.15 13.21 8.72
C PHE A 298 2.14 13.25 7.57
N SER A 299 0.95 13.74 7.87
CA SER A 299 -0.13 13.88 6.90
C SER A 299 0.23 14.85 5.77
N SER A 300 -0.23 14.55 4.56
CA SER A 300 -0.24 15.50 3.45
C SER A 300 -1.12 16.72 3.74
N PHE A 301 -2.16 16.57 4.56
CA PHE A 301 -2.92 17.70 5.10
C PHE A 301 -2.17 18.33 6.29
N GLN A 302 -1.68 19.55 6.09
CA GLN A 302 -1.02 20.39 7.10
C GLN A 302 0.25 19.83 7.79
N GLY A 303 0.66 18.58 7.55
CA GLY A 303 1.86 17.99 8.17
C GLY A 303 1.65 17.53 9.62
N THR A 304 0.42 17.20 10.00
CA THR A 304 0.08 16.68 11.34
C THR A 304 0.67 15.29 11.55
N TYR A 305 1.11 14.98 12.78
CA TYR A 305 1.71 13.69 13.09
C TYR A 305 0.65 12.58 13.08
N ASN A 306 0.91 11.50 12.34
CA ASN A 306 -0.02 10.38 12.16
C ASN A 306 0.56 9.09 12.78
N LYS A 307 -0.24 8.41 13.61
CA LYS A 307 0.10 7.12 14.25
C LYS A 307 -0.74 5.96 13.71
N LEU A 308 -1.53 6.17 12.66
CA LEU A 308 -2.40 5.13 12.12
C LEU A 308 -1.56 3.97 11.58
N LYS A 309 -1.80 2.78 12.15
CA LYS A 309 -1.21 1.50 11.77
C LYS A 309 -2.31 0.47 11.57
N ASP A 310 -2.12 -0.44 10.62
CA ASP A 310 -3.09 -1.49 10.38
C ASP A 310 -2.80 -2.62 11.36
N LYS A 311 -3.77 -2.93 12.22
CA LYS A 311 -3.61 -3.93 13.26
C LYS A 311 -3.44 -5.35 12.71
N ASN A 312 -3.82 -5.59 11.46
CA ASN A 312 -3.70 -6.90 10.82
C ASN A 312 -2.50 -6.98 9.89
N PHE A 313 -1.71 -5.92 9.72
CA PHE A 313 -0.51 -5.98 8.90
C PHE A 313 0.62 -6.73 9.64
N GLU A 314 1.26 -7.64 8.92
CA GLU A 314 2.42 -8.39 9.38
C GLU A 314 3.60 -8.03 8.47
N GLU A 315 4.71 -7.53 9.03
CA GLU A 315 5.86 -7.07 8.26
C GLU A 315 6.62 -8.28 7.66
N GLY A 316 6.63 -8.37 6.31
CA GLY A 316 7.25 -9.46 5.54
C GLY A 316 6.34 -10.65 5.22
N LEU A 317 6.80 -11.57 4.36
CA LEU A 317 6.17 -12.89 4.22
C LEU A 317 6.50 -13.69 5.47
N TYR A 318 5.56 -13.73 6.41
CA TYR A 318 5.71 -14.60 7.56
C TYR A 318 5.56 -16.06 7.14
N THR A 319 6.67 -16.67 6.75
CA THR A 319 6.73 -18.09 6.45
C THR A 319 7.33 -18.78 7.65
N ASN A 320 6.46 -19.32 8.50
CA ASN A 320 6.89 -20.26 9.51
C ASN A 320 7.71 -21.40 8.83
N PRO A 321 8.76 -21.92 9.48
CA PRO A 321 9.47 -23.08 8.95
C PRO A 321 8.53 -24.26 8.79
N SER A 322 8.89 -25.14 7.85
CA SER A 322 8.09 -26.33 7.59
C SER A 322 7.98 -27.18 8.86
N ALA A 323 6.75 -27.55 9.21
CA ALA A 323 6.47 -28.23 10.47
C ALA A 323 5.18 -29.05 10.39
N GLU A 324 5.12 -30.06 11.25
CA GLU A 324 3.86 -30.72 11.61
C GLU A 324 3.27 -30.08 12.85
N VAL A 325 1.94 -29.94 12.87
CA VAL A 325 1.23 -29.30 13.97
C VAL A 325 0.18 -30.25 14.51
N TYR A 326 0.30 -30.54 15.80
CA TYR A 326 -0.55 -31.47 16.53
C TYR A 326 -1.14 -30.77 17.74
N SER A 327 -2.33 -31.21 18.16
CA SER A 327 -2.93 -30.82 19.42
C SER A 327 -3.69 -32.00 20.00
N ASN A 328 -3.61 -32.21 21.31
CA ASN A 328 -4.49 -33.14 22.02
C ASN A 328 -5.81 -32.48 22.46
N ILE A 329 -5.94 -31.15 22.32
CA ILE A 329 -7.20 -30.43 22.54
C ILE A 329 -8.20 -30.80 21.44
N SER A 330 -9.42 -31.16 21.83
CA SER A 330 -10.48 -31.56 20.90
C SER A 330 -10.81 -30.45 19.91
N THR A 331 -10.67 -30.73 18.60
CA THR A 331 -10.93 -29.75 17.53
C THR A 331 -12.43 -29.53 17.33
N TYR A 332 -12.84 -28.26 17.20
CA TYR A 332 -14.20 -27.90 16.78
C TYR A 332 -14.29 -27.70 15.25
N GLN A 333 -15.19 -28.45 14.63
CA GLN A 333 -15.40 -28.48 13.17
C GLN A 333 -14.10 -28.80 12.40
N LYS A 334 -13.79 -28.04 11.35
CA LYS A 334 -12.59 -28.21 10.50
C LYS A 334 -11.48 -27.21 10.84
N ASN A 335 -11.49 -26.63 12.05
CA ASN A 335 -10.51 -25.64 12.48
C ASN A 335 -9.28 -26.31 13.12
N PHE A 336 -8.54 -27.07 12.32
CA PHE A 336 -7.44 -27.93 12.78
C PHE A 336 -6.19 -27.15 13.23
N PRO A 337 -5.34 -27.74 14.11
CA PRO A 337 -4.13 -27.08 14.64
C PRO A 337 -3.21 -26.44 13.58
N LYS A 338 -3.05 -27.13 12.43
CA LYS A 338 -2.22 -26.66 11.32
C LYS A 338 -2.64 -25.29 10.77
N LEU A 339 -3.91 -24.92 10.89
CA LEU A 339 -4.40 -23.64 10.40
C LEU A 339 -3.84 -22.44 11.18
N ALA A 340 -3.58 -22.59 12.48
CA ALA A 340 -2.95 -21.55 13.30
C ALA A 340 -1.46 -21.33 12.94
N TRP A 341 -0.82 -22.34 12.35
CA TRP A 341 0.58 -22.29 11.89
C TRP A 341 0.71 -21.78 10.46
N ALA A 342 -0.26 -22.12 9.60
CA ALA A 342 -0.25 -21.74 8.20
C ALA A 342 -0.38 -20.21 8.01
N PRO A 343 0.16 -19.66 6.91
CA PRO A 343 -0.13 -18.28 6.53
C PRO A 343 -1.61 -18.12 6.14
N GLY A 344 -2.22 -16.99 6.49
CA GLY A 344 -3.60 -16.63 6.14
C GLY A 344 -4.54 -16.42 7.33
N GLU A 345 -5.85 -16.55 7.09
CA GLU A 345 -6.94 -16.31 8.07
C GLU A 345 -7.31 -17.51 8.93
N GLY A 346 -6.75 -18.68 8.63
CA GLY A 346 -7.04 -19.92 9.35
C GLY A 346 -6.65 -19.83 10.83
N PHE A 347 -7.40 -20.54 11.68
CA PHE A 347 -7.14 -20.63 13.10
C PHE A 347 -7.42 -22.04 13.62
N PHE A 348 -6.84 -22.37 14.77
CA PHE A 348 -7.21 -23.57 15.52
C PHE A 348 -8.34 -23.22 16.49
N TRP A 349 -9.39 -24.04 16.54
CA TRP A 349 -10.47 -23.88 17.53
C TRP A 349 -10.60 -25.15 18.34
N GLY A 350 -10.14 -25.10 19.59
CA GLY A 350 -10.16 -26.19 20.55
C GLY A 350 -11.30 -26.05 21.56
N ARG A 351 -11.90 -27.16 21.98
CA ARG A 351 -12.93 -27.18 23.02
C ARG A 351 -12.29 -27.26 24.41
N SER A 352 -12.74 -26.40 25.31
CA SER A 352 -12.53 -26.42 26.78
C SER A 352 -11.25 -27.16 27.23
N PRO A 353 -10.06 -26.56 27.05
CA PRO A 353 -8.81 -27.23 27.34
C PRO A 353 -8.62 -27.51 28.84
N GLU A 354 -8.00 -28.63 29.15
CA GLU A 354 -7.68 -29.06 30.51
C GLU A 354 -6.18 -28.91 30.82
N ARG A 355 -5.81 -28.97 32.11
CA ARG A 355 -4.41 -28.92 32.51
C ARG A 355 -3.64 -30.09 31.89
N GLY A 356 -2.54 -29.79 31.22
CA GLY A 356 -1.72 -30.79 30.52
C GLY A 356 -2.04 -30.91 29.03
N ASP A 357 -3.15 -30.33 28.58
CA ASP A 357 -3.39 -30.17 27.15
C ASP A 357 -2.33 -29.28 26.49
N HIS A 358 -2.12 -29.50 25.21
CA HIS A 358 -1.12 -28.79 24.44
C HIS A 358 -1.40 -28.77 22.94
N LEU A 359 -0.86 -27.73 22.30
CA LEU A 359 -0.61 -27.69 20.86
C LEU A 359 0.90 -27.73 20.66
N THR A 360 1.39 -28.72 19.92
CA THR A 360 2.81 -28.90 19.62
C THR A 360 3.06 -28.74 18.14
N VAL A 361 4.04 -27.91 17.81
CA VAL A 361 4.64 -27.76 16.49
C VAL A 361 5.96 -28.52 16.51
N VAL A 362 6.16 -29.44 15.57
CA VAL A 362 7.41 -30.17 15.38
C VAL A 362 8.00 -29.74 14.05
N PHE A 363 9.17 -29.09 14.10
CA PHE A 363 9.84 -28.63 12.89
C PHE A 363 10.36 -29.81 12.08
N GLN A 364 10.28 -29.72 10.76
CA GLN A 364 10.89 -30.73 9.88
C GLN A 364 12.41 -30.75 10.04
N GLU A 365 13.02 -29.57 10.16
CA GLU A 365 14.44 -29.39 10.46
C GLU A 365 14.58 -28.52 11.72
N PRO A 366 15.52 -28.82 12.64
CA PRO A 366 15.77 -27.97 13.81
C PRO A 366 16.10 -26.53 13.42
N VAL A 367 15.49 -25.55 14.10
CA VAL A 367 15.67 -24.12 13.78
C VAL A 367 16.16 -23.32 14.98
N VAL A 368 17.02 -22.33 14.72
CA VAL A 368 17.39 -21.32 15.72
C VAL A 368 16.31 -20.25 15.72
N VAL A 369 15.42 -20.31 16.72
CA VAL A 369 14.31 -19.36 16.89
C VAL A 369 14.83 -18.05 17.45
N THR A 370 14.54 -16.93 16.78
CA THR A 370 14.89 -15.57 17.20
C THR A 370 13.71 -14.82 17.80
N GLY A 371 12.48 -15.23 17.50
CA GLY A 371 11.28 -14.56 17.98
C GLY A 371 10.05 -15.46 17.88
N ILE A 372 9.11 -15.26 18.79
CA ILE A 372 7.86 -16.00 18.86
C ILE A 372 6.73 -15.03 19.18
N LEU A 373 5.64 -15.14 18.43
CA LEU A 373 4.36 -14.49 18.69
C LEU A 373 3.26 -15.56 18.63
N VAL A 374 2.45 -15.63 19.68
CA VAL A 374 1.23 -16.43 19.73
C VAL A 374 0.08 -15.53 20.15
N GLU A 375 -1.00 -15.52 19.37
CA GLU A 375 -2.23 -14.81 19.71
C GLU A 375 -3.40 -15.79 19.79
N THR A 376 -4.18 -15.66 20.85
CA THR A 376 -5.39 -16.45 21.11
C THR A 376 -6.63 -15.57 21.22
N GLY A 377 -7.79 -16.20 21.12
CA GLY A 377 -9.11 -15.58 21.22
C GLY A 377 -9.54 -14.74 20.01
N SER A 378 -10.84 -14.50 19.88
CA SER A 378 -11.45 -13.68 18.82
C SER A 378 -12.49 -12.75 19.42
N GLY A 379 -12.38 -11.44 19.16
CA GLY A 379 -13.32 -10.44 19.69
C GLY A 379 -13.39 -10.41 21.23
N GLY A 380 -12.30 -10.78 21.92
CA GLY A 380 -12.24 -10.85 23.39
C GLY A 380 -12.83 -12.13 24.00
N LYS A 381 -13.21 -13.12 23.19
CA LYS A 381 -13.69 -14.44 23.62
C LYS A 381 -12.69 -15.53 23.24
N ASP A 382 -12.85 -16.72 23.82
CA ASP A 382 -12.04 -17.92 23.53
C ASP A 382 -10.52 -17.72 23.71
N LEU A 383 -10.14 -16.91 24.70
CA LEU A 383 -8.73 -16.66 25.05
C LEU A 383 -8.15 -17.88 25.77
N LEU A 384 -6.84 -18.10 25.63
CA LEU A 384 -6.11 -19.00 26.51
C LEU A 384 -5.68 -18.22 27.76
N ASP A 385 -6.33 -18.49 28.90
CA ASP A 385 -6.09 -17.76 30.14
C ASP A 385 -4.85 -18.28 30.87
N SER A 386 -4.74 -19.61 30.98
CA SER A 386 -3.69 -20.29 31.73
C SER A 386 -2.90 -21.20 30.81
N GLY A 387 -1.90 -20.62 30.15
CA GLY A 387 -0.97 -21.38 29.33
C GLY A 387 0.44 -20.79 29.34
N GLN A 388 1.37 -21.54 28.78
CA GLN A 388 2.76 -21.10 28.58
C GLN A 388 3.30 -21.59 27.24
N VAL A 389 4.32 -20.89 26.74
CA VAL A 389 5.05 -21.27 25.52
C VAL A 389 6.38 -21.88 25.92
N GLU A 390 6.73 -22.99 25.27
CA GLU A 390 7.93 -23.77 25.54
C GLU A 390 8.64 -24.13 24.24
N LEU A 391 9.97 -24.22 24.28
CA LEU A 391 10.78 -24.79 23.21
C LEU A 391 11.33 -26.14 23.62
N GLY A 392 11.35 -27.07 22.68
CA GLY A 392 11.81 -28.43 22.91
C GLY A 392 12.95 -28.86 22.01
N GLN A 393 13.75 -29.78 22.52
CA GLN A 393 14.88 -30.41 21.83
C GLN A 393 14.69 -31.93 21.76
N ASP A 394 15.36 -32.53 20.77
CA ASP A 394 15.36 -33.97 20.51
C ASP A 394 13.95 -34.53 20.27
N VAL A 395 13.56 -34.64 19.00
CA VAL A 395 12.30 -35.29 18.62
C VAL A 395 12.30 -36.74 19.15
N LEU A 396 11.21 -37.16 19.80
CA LEU A 396 11.12 -38.48 20.42
C LEU A 396 11.24 -39.59 19.36
N THR A 397 10.29 -39.64 18.44
CA THR A 397 10.25 -40.52 17.26
C THR A 397 9.33 -39.90 16.21
N ALA A 398 9.43 -40.29 14.93
CA ALA A 398 8.53 -39.78 13.89
C ALA A 398 7.03 -40.07 14.15
N ALA A 399 6.72 -41.09 14.97
CA ALA A 399 5.35 -41.45 15.35
C ALA A 399 4.80 -40.58 16.50
N ILE A 400 5.66 -40.11 17.41
CA ILE A 400 5.28 -39.27 18.55
C ILE A 400 5.64 -37.82 18.22
N LYS A 401 4.63 -37.01 17.90
CA LYS A 401 4.77 -35.61 17.47
C LYS A 401 5.12 -34.67 18.64
N SER A 402 6.26 -34.92 19.30
CA SER A 402 6.73 -34.18 20.46
C SER A 402 8.26 -34.33 20.66
N CYS A 403 8.81 -33.46 21.50
CA CYS A 403 10.23 -33.46 21.89
C CYS A 403 10.43 -34.13 23.26
N LYS A 404 11.64 -34.63 23.53
CA LYS A 404 12.01 -35.28 24.80
C LYS A 404 12.00 -34.30 25.97
N THR A 405 12.57 -33.13 25.74
CA THR A 405 12.73 -32.09 26.75
C THR A 405 12.07 -30.82 26.26
N PHE A 406 11.44 -30.10 27.18
CA PHE A 406 10.84 -28.80 26.93
C PHE A 406 11.29 -27.83 28.01
N GLN A 407 11.52 -26.59 27.59
CA GLN A 407 11.88 -25.51 28.48
C GLN A 407 10.92 -24.34 28.28
N SER A 408 10.32 -23.89 29.39
CA SER A 408 9.39 -22.77 29.38
C SER A 408 10.09 -21.45 29.02
N LEU A 409 9.44 -20.67 28.16
CA LEU A 409 9.82 -19.30 27.80
C LEU A 409 8.98 -18.27 28.55
N GLY A 410 7.76 -18.61 28.94
CA GLY A 410 6.90 -17.74 29.72
C GLY A 410 5.41 -18.01 29.51
N ALA A 411 4.60 -17.40 30.36
CA ALA A 411 3.14 -17.53 30.36
C ALA A 411 2.48 -16.57 29.36
N PHE A 412 1.25 -16.90 28.95
CA PHE A 412 0.39 -15.97 28.21
C PHE A 412 -0.04 -14.81 29.11
N MET A 413 -0.18 -13.63 28.51
CA MET A 413 -0.77 -12.45 29.14
C MET A 413 -1.93 -11.96 28.26
N ASN A 414 -3.15 -11.99 28.79
CA ASN A 414 -4.37 -11.61 28.07
C ASN A 414 -4.49 -12.29 26.69
N GLY A 415 -4.24 -13.60 26.64
CA GLY A 415 -4.30 -14.40 25.43
C GLY A 415 -3.19 -14.14 24.40
N LYS A 416 -2.13 -13.38 24.75
CA LYS A 416 -0.98 -13.14 23.90
C LYS A 416 0.33 -13.60 24.57
N PHE A 417 1.23 -14.16 23.77
CA PHE A 417 2.63 -14.36 24.13
C PHE A 417 3.50 -13.75 23.03
N GLU A 418 4.44 -12.87 23.38
CA GLU A 418 5.42 -12.32 22.45
C GLU A 418 6.80 -12.28 23.11
N MET A 419 7.80 -12.83 22.44
CA MET A 419 9.19 -12.80 22.87
C MET A 419 10.09 -12.58 21.66
N ARG A 420 11.07 -11.68 21.79
CA ARG A 420 12.11 -11.41 20.79
C ARG A 420 13.47 -11.78 21.35
N GLU A 421 14.46 -11.91 20.48
CA GLU A 421 15.84 -12.27 20.82
C GLU A 421 15.93 -13.61 21.57
N VAL A 422 15.05 -14.55 21.24
CA VAL A 422 14.97 -15.89 21.85
C VAL A 422 16.31 -16.64 21.70
N ASP A 423 17.02 -16.39 20.60
CA ASP A 423 18.33 -16.96 20.31
C ASP A 423 19.41 -16.49 21.27
N LYS A 424 19.30 -15.29 21.86
CA LYS A 424 20.24 -14.83 22.89
C LYS A 424 20.01 -15.53 24.23
N LEU A 425 18.79 -15.99 24.50
CA LEU A 425 18.43 -16.71 25.72
C LEU A 425 18.69 -18.22 25.61
N ARG A 426 18.50 -18.79 24.41
CA ARG A 426 18.53 -20.24 24.21
C ARG A 426 19.72 -20.73 23.39
N GLY A 427 20.29 -19.92 22.50
CA GLY A 427 21.54 -20.17 21.76
C GLY A 427 21.53 -21.33 20.76
N SER A 428 20.77 -22.39 21.03
CA SER A 428 20.73 -23.65 20.29
C SER A 428 19.47 -23.80 19.44
N ALA A 429 19.58 -24.61 18.38
CA ALA A 429 18.43 -25.00 17.58
C ALA A 429 17.38 -25.74 18.43
N SER A 430 16.11 -25.50 18.13
CA SER A 430 14.95 -26.17 18.73
C SER A 430 14.29 -27.05 17.68
N SER A 431 13.77 -28.20 18.11
CA SER A 431 13.05 -29.14 17.25
C SER A 431 11.53 -29.03 17.41
N CYS A 432 11.05 -28.50 18.55
CA CYS A 432 9.63 -28.30 18.79
C CYS A 432 9.32 -26.94 19.42
N LEU A 433 8.11 -26.45 19.19
CA LEU A 433 7.46 -25.40 19.97
C LEU A 433 6.18 -25.97 20.56
N ARG A 434 5.91 -25.73 21.84
CA ARG A 434 4.69 -26.20 22.52
C ARG A 434 3.98 -25.06 23.23
N ILE A 435 2.68 -24.95 22.97
CA ILE A 435 1.74 -24.18 23.78
C ILE A 435 1.15 -25.17 24.77
N SER A 436 1.48 -25.05 26.05
CA SER A 436 1.01 -25.93 27.11
C SER A 436 -0.04 -25.23 27.98
N VAL A 437 -1.14 -25.92 28.27
CA VAL A 437 -2.22 -25.46 29.13
C VAL A 437 -1.86 -25.78 30.58
N THR A 438 -1.69 -24.74 31.39
CA THR A 438 -1.20 -24.85 32.78
C THR A 438 -2.34 -25.00 33.80
N ALA A 439 -3.55 -24.54 33.46
CA ALA A 439 -4.77 -24.81 34.19
C ALA A 439 -5.97 -24.91 33.23
N GLY A 440 -6.93 -25.77 33.56
CA GLY A 440 -8.11 -25.96 32.71
C GLY A 440 -9.05 -24.76 32.74
N GLN A 441 -9.78 -24.55 31.64
CA GLN A 441 -10.79 -23.50 31.50
C GLN A 441 -12.07 -24.04 30.84
N LYS A 442 -13.22 -23.47 31.22
CA LYS A 442 -14.52 -23.88 30.67
C LYS A 442 -14.72 -23.37 29.25
N ASP A 443 -14.25 -22.16 28.97
CA ASP A 443 -14.37 -21.54 27.67
C ASP A 443 -13.48 -22.26 26.64
N TRP A 444 -13.93 -22.24 25.39
CA TRP A 444 -13.15 -22.78 24.29
C TRP A 444 -11.91 -21.92 24.03
N VAL A 445 -11.00 -22.42 23.20
CA VAL A 445 -9.78 -21.69 22.87
C VAL A 445 -9.63 -21.56 21.37
N ILE A 446 -9.44 -20.32 20.92
CA ILE A 446 -9.02 -20.05 19.54
C ILE A 446 -7.52 -19.73 19.59
N VAL A 447 -6.68 -20.51 18.91
CA VAL A 447 -5.31 -20.09 18.62
C VAL A 447 -5.33 -19.47 17.24
N ARG A 448 -5.29 -18.14 17.17
CA ARG A 448 -5.44 -17.37 15.93
C ARG A 448 -4.20 -17.47 15.06
N LYS A 449 -3.03 -17.31 15.66
CA LYS A 449 -1.77 -17.37 14.93
C LYS A 449 -0.63 -17.78 15.83
N ILE A 450 0.24 -18.59 15.26
CA ILE A 450 1.56 -18.92 15.79
C ILE A 450 2.55 -18.42 14.75
N ARG A 451 3.50 -17.62 15.19
CA ARG A 451 4.46 -16.94 14.32
C ARG A 451 5.84 -17.10 14.97
N ILE A 452 6.79 -17.73 14.28
CA ILE A 452 8.20 -17.75 14.68
C ILE A 452 9.17 -17.14 13.65
N THR A 453 10.11 -16.33 14.12
CA THR A 453 11.23 -15.83 13.31
C THR A 453 12.45 -16.68 13.61
N THR A 454 13.27 -16.94 12.59
CA THR A 454 14.47 -17.77 12.72
C THR A 454 15.70 -17.02 12.22
N LYS A 455 16.90 -17.45 12.60
CA LYS A 455 18.11 -17.04 11.88
C LYS A 455 18.08 -17.68 10.50
N SER A 456 18.19 -16.86 9.45
CA SER A 456 18.46 -17.38 8.11
C SER A 456 19.76 -18.19 8.17
N SER A 457 19.71 -19.43 7.71
CA SER A 457 20.92 -20.14 7.28
C SER A 457 21.54 -19.28 6.19
N ALA A 458 22.67 -18.65 6.48
CA ALA A 458 23.47 -18.01 5.44
C ALA A 458 23.75 -19.07 4.37
N SER A 459 23.10 -18.91 3.22
CA SER A 459 23.43 -19.61 1.98
C SER A 459 24.21 -18.68 1.09
#